data_AF-A0A3B9ZYC4-F1
#
_entry.id   AF-A0A3B9ZYC4-F1
#
_cell.length_a   1.000
_cell.length_b   1.000
_cell.length_c   1.000
_cell.angle_alpha   90.00
_cell.angle_beta   90.00
_cell.angle_gamma   90.00
#
_symmetry.space_group_name_H-M   'P 1'
#
loop_
_entity.id
_entity.type
_entity.pdbx_description
1 polymer ?
#
loop_
_entity_poly.entity_id
_entity_poly.type
_entity_poly.pdbx_seq_one_letter_code
_entity_poly.pdbx_strand_id
1 'polypeptide(L)' 'MATTKTNSKFMAPMTPDAILSDIIGNKPVPRTEIVKKLWAYIKKNNLQDKKNKRNIN' A
#
# COMPACT_ATOMS: atom_id res chain seq x y z
N MET A 1 -27.62 9.54 -12.72
CA MET A 1 -26.72 8.38 -12.47
C MET A 1 -25.29 8.84 -12.70
N ALA A 2 -24.54 9.12 -11.64
CA ALA A 2 -23.16 9.59 -11.78
C ALA A 2 -22.29 8.42 -12.26
N THR A 3 -21.75 8.52 -13.47
CA THR A 3 -20.78 7.55 -14.00
C THR A 3 -19.50 7.67 -13.19
N THR A 4 -19.20 6.66 -12.39
CA THR A 4 -17.94 6.57 -11.65
C THR A 4 -16.79 6.47 -12.67
N LYS A 5 -16.10 7.59 -12.92
CA LYS A 5 -14.81 7.59 -13.63
C LYS A 5 -13.88 6.61 -12.91
N THR A 6 -13.68 5.43 -13.47
CA THR A 6 -12.68 4.48 -13.00
C THR A 6 -11.31 5.14 -13.17
N ASN A 7 -10.73 5.62 -12.06
CA ASN A 7 -9.42 6.25 -12.06
C ASN A 7 -8.34 5.19 -12.33
N SER A 8 -8.14 4.88 -13.62
CA SER A 8 -7.18 3.88 -14.14
C SER A 8 -5.75 4.05 -13.60
N LYS A 9 -5.36 5.28 -13.26
CA LYS A 9 -4.03 5.60 -12.69
C LYS A 9 -3.70 4.85 -11.40
N PHE A 10 -4.67 4.38 -10.62
CA PHE A 10 -4.41 3.58 -9.41
C PHE A 10 -3.97 2.15 -9.71
N MET A 11 -4.30 1.64 -10.90
CA MET A 11 -3.92 0.30 -11.37
C MET A 11 -2.63 0.33 -12.19
N ALA A 12 -2.05 1.51 -12.42
CA ALA A 12 -0.77 1.63 -13.12
C ALA A 12 0.31 0.89 -12.31
N PRO A 13 1.05 -0.05 -12.93
CA PRO A 13 2.14 -0.76 -12.27
C PRO A 13 3.26 0.24 -11.96
N MET A 14 3.65 0.28 -10.68
CA MET A 14 4.74 1.13 -10.20
C MET A 14 5.83 0.23 -9.63
N THR A 15 7.08 0.54 -9.97
CA THR A 15 8.26 -0.08 -9.39
C THR A 15 8.53 0.52 -8.01
N PRO A 16 8.49 -0.27 -6.94
CA PRO A 16 8.83 0.20 -5.61
C PRO A 16 10.34 0.48 -5.47
N ASP A 17 10.70 1.48 -4.66
CA ASP A 17 12.10 1.78 -4.33
C ASP A 17 12.75 0.61 -3.58
N ALA A 18 14.09 0.58 -3.53
CA ALA A 18 14.85 -0.53 -2.94
C ALA A 18 14.37 -0.91 -1.52
N ILE A 19 14.18 0.09 -0.65
CA ILE A 19 13.73 -0.11 0.74
C ILE A 19 12.30 -0.67 0.80
N LEU A 20 11.42 -0.18 -0.08
CA LEU A 20 10.03 -0.64 -0.11
C LEU A 20 9.94 -2.06 -0.70
N SER A 21 10.79 -2.35 -1.68
CA SER A 21 10.92 -3.66 -2.33
C SER A 21 11.36 -4.76 -1.36
N ASP A 22 12.13 -4.46 -0.33
CA ASP A 22 12.45 -5.42 0.73
C ASP A 22 11.20 -5.86 1.52
N ILE A 23 10.20 -4.99 1.62
CA ILE A 23 8.95 -5.25 2.36
C ILE A 23 7.89 -5.90 1.46
N ILE A 24 7.75 -5.44 0.21
CA ILE A 24 6.63 -5.83 -0.68
C ILE A 24 7.02 -6.65 -1.92
N GLY A 25 8.33 -6.80 -2.15
CA GLY A 25 8.95 -7.41 -3.33
C GLY A 25 9.29 -6.41 -4.44
N ASN A 26 10.32 -6.70 -5.23
CA ASN A 26 10.84 -5.85 -6.30
C ASN A 26 10.05 -5.95 -7.63
N LYS A 27 8.83 -6.48 -7.62
CA LYS A 27 8.01 -6.60 -8.83
C LYS A 27 7.19 -5.33 -9.03
N PRO A 28 7.02 -4.83 -10.28
CA PRO A 28 6.08 -3.75 -10.56
C PRO A 28 4.67 -4.18 -10.16
N VAL A 29 4.04 -3.41 -9.28
CA VAL A 29 2.71 -3.72 -8.74
C VAL A 29 1.84 -2.46 -8.73
N PRO A 30 0.51 -2.59 -8.84
CA PRO A 30 -0.39 -1.44 -8.76
C PRO A 30 -0.34 -0.82 -7.36
N ARG A 31 -0.61 0.50 -7.28
CA ARG A 31 -0.58 1.25 -6.01
C ARG A 31 -1.47 0.63 -4.93
N THR A 32 -2.58 0.01 -5.31
CA THR A 32 -3.49 -0.68 -4.37
C THR A 32 -2.87 -1.91 -3.73
N GLU A 33 -2.04 -2.67 -4.45
CA GLU A 33 -1.31 -3.81 -3.88
C GLU A 33 -0.19 -3.36 -2.95
N ILE A 34 0.52 -2.29 -3.31
CA ILE A 34 1.55 -1.68 -2.46
C ILE A 34 0.98 -1.35 -1.08
N VAL A 35 -0.15 -0.62 -1.05
CA VAL A 35 -0.80 -0.22 0.20
C VAL A 35 -1.27 -1.43 1.02
N LYS A 36 -1.83 -2.46 0.36
CA LYS A 36 -2.26 -3.70 1.05
C LYS A 36 -1.09 -4.42 1.71
N LYS A 37 0.02 -4.61 1.00
CA LYS A 37 1.22 -5.28 1.52
C LYS A 37 1.86 -4.47 2.65
N LEU A 38 1.91 -3.14 2.51
CA LEU A 38 2.42 -2.25 3.56
C LEU A 38 1.58 -2.35 4.84
N TRP A 39 0.24 -2.35 4.74
CA TRP A 39 -0.63 -2.54 5.91
C TRP A 39 -0.48 -3.91 6.56
N ALA A 40 -0.27 -4.96 5.76
CA ALA A 40 0.03 -6.29 6.29
C ALA A 40 1.34 -6.29 7.09
N TYR A 41 2.38 -5.61 6.60
CA TYR A 41 3.64 -5.44 7.32
C TYR A 41 3.47 -4.63 8.61
N ILE A 42 2.79 -3.48 8.56
CA ILE A 42 2.52 -2.63 9.74
C ILE A 42 1.80 -3.43 10.84
N LYS A 43 0.77 -4.21 10.45
CA LYS A 43 0.03 -5.05 11.40
C LYS A 43 0.85 -6.21 11.94
N LYS A 44 1.59 -6.92 11.08
CA LYS A 44 2.45 -8.04 11.48
C LYS A 44 3.51 -7.62 12.49
N ASN A 45 4.03 -6.41 12.36
CA ASN A 45 5.07 -5.85 13.24
C ASN A 45 4.50 -5.00 14.39
N ASN A 46 3.16 -4.94 14.57
CA ASN A 46 2.52 -4.11 15.60
C ASN A 46 2.95 -2.63 15.57
N LEU A 47 3.21 -2.09 14.37
CA LEU A 47 3.60 -0.68 14.15
C LEU A 47 2.39 0.26 14.11
N GLN A 48 1.18 -0.28 14.09
CA GLN A 48 -0.05 0.51 14.17
C GLN A 48 -0.23 1.08 15.58
N ASP A 49 -0.55 2.37 15.68
CA ASP A 49 -0.83 3.00 16.97
C ASP A 49 -2.06 2.35 17.64
N LYS A 50 -1.91 1.97 18.92
CA LYS A 50 -2.92 1.25 19.70
C LYS A 50 -4.10 2.12 20.10
N LYS A 51 -3.91 3.44 20.26
CA LYS A 51 -4.92 4.42 20.66
C LYS A 51 -5.61 5.03 19.44
N ASN A 52 -4.85 5.35 18.39
CA ASN A 52 -5.36 5.88 17.13
C ASN A 52 -4.90 5.03 15.94
N LYS A 53 -5.72 4.05 15.56
CA LYS A 53 -5.47 3.10 14.47
C LYS A 53 -5.28 3.72 13.08
N ARG A 54 -5.41 5.04 12.93
CA ARG A 54 -5.11 5.78 11.68
C ARG A 54 -3.63 6.15 11.58
N ASN A 55 -2.91 6.13 12.70
CA ASN A 55 -1.50 6.48 12.78
C ASN A 55 -0.60 5.23 12.82
N ILE A 56 0.65 5.43 12.41
CA ILE A 56 1.74 4.45 12.43
C ILE A 56 2.84 5.07 13.31
N ASN A 57 3.43 4.27 14.20
CA ASN A 57 4.48 4.69 15.14
C ASN A 57 5.87 4.70 14.52
#